data_AF-A0A537T9R8-F1
#
_entry.id   AF-A0A537T9R8-F1
#
_cell.length_a   1.000
_cell.length_b   1.000
_cell.length_c   1.000
_cell.angle_alpha   90.00
_cell.angle_beta   90.00
_cell.angle_gamma   90.00
#
_symmetry.space_group_name_H-M   'P 1'
#
loop_
_entity.id
_entity.type
_entity.pdbx_description
1 polymer ?
#
loop_
_entity_poly.entity_id
_entity_poly.type
_entity_poly.pdbx_seq_one_letter_code
_entity_poly.pdbx_strand_id
1 'polypeptide(L)'
;MGRGNDREQARGLRGAAALIGTAVLLSGCSLASSVGSSDDSPSFTSRFTNLFSSAMPGVTQPHSPTPTAPEVECPGVDIRTGASTMNVAAKTADATAGDLRYQLSFGQTARECAVQGGNLSIKVGVQGRVILGPMGGPGQVDVPLRYAVVREGPQPKTVITKFKRISVTVPPAQTHIPFVDVEEGLTFPLPSRSELDAYVVYVGFDEIGDKNEKKAPKTAKKTTTRQQ
;
A
#
# COMPACT_ATOMS: atom_id res chain seq x y z
N MET A 1 1.95 43.74 48.90
CA MET A 1 2.70 44.93 48.43
C MET A 1 3.95 44.43 47.72
N GLY A 2 4.26 44.65 46.44
CA GLY A 2 3.94 45.72 45.51
C GLY A 2 5.25 46.11 44.79
N ARG A 3 5.54 45.50 43.63
CA ARG A 3 6.53 45.88 42.59
C ARG A 3 6.04 45.17 41.31
N GLY A 4 5.52 45.78 40.25
CA GLY A 4 5.90 47.03 39.57
C GLY A 4 7.14 46.75 38.72
N ASN A 5 7.22 46.95 37.41
CA ASN A 5 6.27 47.36 36.38
C ASN A 5 6.87 46.94 35.02
N ASP A 6 6.02 46.96 34.01
CA ASP A 6 6.24 46.79 32.57
C ASP A 6 7.57 47.31 32.00
N ARG A 7 8.14 46.54 31.05
CA ARG A 7 9.14 47.04 30.10
C ARG A 7 8.51 47.23 28.73
N GLU A 8 8.40 48.52 28.45
CA GLU A 8 8.05 49.28 27.26
C GLU A 8 8.47 48.71 25.90
N GLN A 9 7.55 48.86 24.95
CA GLN A 9 7.73 48.90 23.50
C GLN A 9 8.69 50.03 23.09
N ALA A 10 9.46 49.87 22.00
CA ALA A 10 9.67 50.97 21.04
C ALA A 10 10.45 50.57 19.78
N ARG A 11 9.85 50.92 18.64
CA ARG A 11 10.45 51.35 17.35
C ARG A 11 11.04 50.26 16.44
N GLY A 12 10.77 50.23 15.13
CA GLY A 12 10.20 51.27 14.29
C GLY A 12 9.68 50.72 12.96
N LEU A 13 8.51 51.25 12.60
CA LEU A 13 7.88 51.26 11.28
C LEU A 13 8.58 52.33 10.42
N ARG A 14 8.83 52.07 9.12
CA ARG A 14 8.52 52.99 7.98
C ARG A 14 9.25 52.64 6.67
N GLY A 15 8.50 52.74 5.57
CA GLY A 15 8.96 52.92 4.18
C GLY A 15 8.45 51.83 3.22
N ALA A 16 7.19 51.81 2.77
CA ALA A 16 6.50 52.69 1.79
C ALA A 16 6.91 52.48 0.31
N ALA A 17 5.99 51.84 -0.42
CA ALA A 17 5.45 52.16 -1.76
C ALA A 17 6.33 52.16 -3.04
N ALA A 18 5.91 51.36 -4.03
CA ALA A 18 5.64 51.72 -5.45
C ALA A 18 5.30 50.42 -6.25
N LEU A 19 4.02 50.12 -6.56
CA LEU A 19 3.30 50.45 -7.79
C LEU A 19 4.07 50.18 -9.10
N ILE A 20 3.76 49.08 -9.80
CA ILE A 20 3.51 49.04 -11.27
C ILE A 20 2.49 47.93 -11.54
N GLY A 21 1.31 48.32 -12.03
CA GLY A 21 0.35 47.41 -12.64
C GLY A 21 0.48 47.42 -14.15
N THR A 22 0.14 46.30 -14.79
CA THR A 22 -0.23 46.25 -16.21
C THR A 22 -1.15 45.05 -16.43
N ALA A 23 -2.45 45.33 -16.60
CA ALA A 23 -3.37 44.48 -17.33
C ALA A 23 -3.30 44.87 -18.82
N VAL A 24 -3.15 43.90 -19.72
CA VAL A 24 -3.36 44.08 -21.16
C VAL A 24 -4.18 42.91 -21.71
N LEU A 25 -5.20 43.31 -22.45
CA LEU A 25 -6.25 42.54 -23.09
C LEU A 25 -5.88 42.19 -24.54
N LEU A 26 -6.42 41.06 -25.01
CA LEU A 26 -6.93 40.74 -26.36
C LEU A 26 -6.02 40.67 -27.61
N SER A 27 -6.52 39.82 -28.53
CA SER A 27 -6.17 39.63 -29.95
C SER A 27 -4.94 38.77 -30.23
N GLY A 28 -5.04 37.65 -30.94
CA GLY A 28 -5.77 37.50 -32.20
C GLY A 28 -4.78 37.78 -33.33
N CYS A 29 -4.11 36.73 -33.80
CA CYS A 29 -3.33 36.77 -35.03
C CYS A 29 -3.86 35.69 -35.96
N SER A 30 -4.87 36.10 -36.73
CA SER A 30 -5.11 35.59 -38.07
C SER A 30 -3.91 35.98 -38.95
N LEU A 31 -3.21 35.00 -39.50
CA LEU A 31 -2.34 35.20 -40.66
C LEU A 31 -3.17 34.86 -41.89
N ALA A 32 -3.57 35.91 -42.61
CA ALA A 32 -4.07 35.81 -43.97
C ALA A 32 -2.88 35.85 -44.93
N SER A 33 -2.76 34.83 -45.77
CA SER A 33 -2.14 34.95 -47.11
C SER A 33 -2.76 33.88 -48.01
N SER A 34 -3.53 34.38 -48.97
CA SER A 34 -4.16 33.70 -50.10
C SER A 34 -3.15 33.04 -51.04
N VAL A 35 -3.45 31.84 -51.55
CA VAL A 35 -3.72 31.55 -52.98
C VAL A 35 -4.11 30.06 -53.11
N GLY A 36 -5.15 29.78 -53.88
CA GLY A 36 -5.83 28.50 -53.90
C GLY A 36 -5.16 27.40 -54.72
N SER A 37 -5.64 26.18 -54.51
CA SER A 37 -6.19 25.29 -55.54
C SER A 37 -6.70 24.03 -54.85
N SER A 38 -7.84 23.56 -55.33
CA SER A 38 -8.58 22.38 -54.93
C SER A 38 -7.69 21.14 -54.80
N ASP A 39 -7.83 20.39 -53.70
CA ASP A 39 -7.97 18.94 -53.75
C ASP A 39 -8.40 18.40 -52.36
N ASP A 40 -9.33 17.46 -52.38
CA ASP A 40 -10.17 17.02 -51.26
C ASP A 40 -9.35 16.29 -50.18
N SER A 41 -9.20 16.90 -49.01
CA SER A 41 -8.51 16.30 -47.86
C SER A 41 -9.50 16.03 -46.72
N PRO A 42 -9.69 14.76 -46.31
CA PRO A 42 -10.66 14.41 -45.28
C PRO A 42 -10.22 14.95 -43.92
N SER A 43 -11.17 15.53 -43.21
CA SER A 43 -10.99 16.21 -41.93
C SER A 43 -10.45 15.28 -40.83
N PHE A 44 -9.77 15.88 -39.85
CA PHE A 44 -9.17 15.19 -38.69
C PHE A 44 -10.17 14.31 -37.94
N THR A 45 -11.45 14.68 -37.96
CA THR A 45 -12.56 13.90 -37.41
C THR A 45 -12.76 12.58 -38.17
N SER A 46 -12.64 12.57 -39.50
CA SER A 46 -12.75 11.37 -40.35
C SER A 46 -11.59 10.41 -40.16
N ARG A 47 -10.40 10.89 -39.77
CA ARG A 47 -9.26 10.04 -39.42
C ARG A 47 -9.44 9.38 -38.04
N PHE A 48 -10.09 10.07 -37.10
CA PHE A 48 -10.41 9.49 -35.80
C PHE A 48 -11.55 8.46 -35.87
N THR A 49 -12.52 8.66 -36.77
CA THR A 49 -13.60 7.67 -37.00
C THR A 49 -13.10 6.43 -37.73
N ASN A 50 -12.19 6.56 -38.70
CA ASN A 50 -11.61 5.42 -39.41
C ASN A 50 -10.62 4.61 -38.56
N LEU A 51 -10.05 5.19 -37.50
CA LEU A 51 -9.21 4.45 -36.53
C LEU A 51 -10.06 3.62 -35.56
N PHE A 52 -11.28 4.06 -35.24
CA PHE A 52 -12.23 3.31 -34.41
C PHE A 52 -13.11 2.34 -35.22
N SER A 53 -13.18 2.50 -36.53
CA SER A 53 -14.02 1.67 -37.42
C SER A 53 -13.27 0.55 -38.15
N SER A 54 -11.94 0.44 -38.01
CA SER A 54 -11.13 -0.65 -38.58
C SER A 54 -10.71 -1.72 -37.56
N ALA A 55 -11.32 -1.74 -36.38
CA ALA A 55 -11.26 -2.92 -35.50
C ALA A 55 -12.27 -3.95 -36.01
N MET A 56 -11.75 -4.92 -36.75
CA MET A 56 -12.42 -6.09 -37.32
C MET A 56 -13.59 -6.63 -36.46
N PRO A 57 -14.77 -6.91 -37.05
CA PRO A 57 -15.71 -7.84 -36.44
C PRO A 57 -15.15 -9.26 -36.59
N GLY A 58 -14.92 -9.96 -35.48
CA GLY A 58 -14.74 -11.40 -35.47
C GLY A 58 -13.29 -11.90 -35.44
N VAL A 59 -12.65 -11.76 -34.28
CA VAL A 59 -11.95 -12.91 -33.71
C VAL A 59 -12.88 -13.49 -32.66
N THR A 60 -13.73 -14.42 -33.06
CA THR A 60 -14.40 -15.32 -32.12
C THR A 60 -13.31 -16.21 -31.54
N GLN A 61 -12.72 -15.80 -30.40
CA GLN A 61 -12.08 -16.78 -29.53
C GLN A 61 -13.16 -17.80 -29.17
N PRO A 62 -12.88 -19.11 -29.27
CA PRO A 62 -13.76 -20.10 -28.68
C PRO A 62 -13.83 -19.77 -27.18
N HIS A 63 -14.95 -19.21 -26.74
CA HIS A 63 -15.35 -19.27 -25.35
C HIS A 63 -15.60 -20.75 -25.08
N SER A 64 -14.56 -21.45 -24.64
CA SER A 64 -14.76 -22.60 -23.77
C SER A 64 -15.72 -22.13 -22.67
N PRO A 65 -16.81 -22.85 -22.37
CA PRO A 65 -17.64 -22.53 -21.23
C PRO A 65 -16.78 -22.71 -19.98
N THR A 66 -16.09 -21.65 -19.59
CA THR A 66 -15.51 -21.54 -18.26
C THR A 66 -16.71 -21.70 -17.34
N PRO A 67 -16.72 -22.73 -16.46
CA PRO A 67 -17.80 -22.89 -15.51
C PRO A 67 -18.00 -21.54 -14.84
N THR A 68 -19.22 -21.02 -14.89
CA THR A 68 -19.64 -19.85 -14.12
C THR A 68 -19.52 -20.24 -12.65
N ALA A 69 -18.30 -20.21 -12.13
CA ALA A 69 -18.10 -20.09 -10.71
C ALA A 69 -18.86 -18.84 -10.29
N PRO A 70 -19.60 -18.87 -9.16
CA PRO A 70 -20.23 -17.65 -8.67
C PRO A 70 -19.13 -16.60 -8.56
N GLU A 71 -19.27 -15.52 -9.33
CA GLU A 71 -18.42 -14.35 -9.21
C GLU A 71 -18.72 -13.79 -7.82
N VAL A 72 -17.91 -14.23 -6.86
CA VAL A 72 -17.96 -13.79 -5.47
C VAL A 72 -16.93 -12.69 -5.37
N GLU A 73 -17.38 -11.47 -5.09
CA GLU A 73 -16.49 -10.33 -4.88
C GLU A 73 -15.55 -10.65 -3.70
N CYS A 74 -14.25 -10.53 -3.95
CA CYS A 74 -13.26 -10.81 -2.92
C CYS A 74 -13.23 -9.65 -1.90
N PRO A 75 -13.18 -9.94 -0.58
CA PRO A 75 -13.01 -8.94 0.45
C PRO A 75 -11.87 -7.93 0.18
N GLY A 76 -12.07 -6.69 0.64
CA GLY A 76 -11.05 -5.63 0.74
C GLY A 76 -9.68 -6.15 1.19
N VAL A 77 -8.56 -5.73 0.60
CA VAL A 77 -7.26 -5.82 1.27
C VAL A 77 -6.81 -4.42 1.63
N ASP A 78 -6.56 -4.18 2.91
CA ASP A 78 -6.07 -2.91 3.41
C ASP A 78 -4.86 -3.10 4.33
N ILE A 79 -4.03 -2.07 4.43
CA ILE A 79 -2.91 -2.05 5.35
C ILE A 79 -3.38 -1.48 6.67
N ARG A 80 -3.25 -2.25 7.75
CA ARG A 80 -3.69 -1.83 9.09
C ARG A 80 -3.05 -0.49 9.47
N THR A 81 -3.87 0.44 9.94
CA THR A 81 -3.44 1.77 10.37
C THR A 81 -2.29 1.69 11.37
N GLY A 82 -1.21 2.43 11.10
CA GLY A 82 0.00 2.45 11.93
C GLY A 82 0.93 1.25 11.74
N ALA A 83 0.59 0.29 10.87
CA ALA A 83 1.40 -0.90 10.58
C ALA A 83 1.93 -0.93 9.15
N SER A 84 1.86 0.20 8.41
CA SER A 84 2.30 0.31 7.03
C SER A 84 3.81 0.47 6.85
N THR A 85 4.48 0.90 7.92
CA THR A 85 5.93 1.07 7.99
C THR A 85 6.46 0.51 9.30
N MET A 86 7.67 -0.01 9.30
CA MET A 86 8.34 -0.47 10.51
C MET A 86 9.80 -0.01 10.51
N ASN A 87 10.25 0.53 11.63
CA ASN A 87 11.60 1.03 11.80
C ASN A 87 12.40 0.08 12.67
N VAL A 88 13.55 -0.38 12.16
CA VAL A 88 14.49 -1.21 12.90
C VAL A 88 15.67 -0.33 13.29
N ALA A 89 15.75 0.03 14.57
CA ALA A 89 16.83 0.84 15.11
C ALA A 89 18.07 0.00 15.47
N ALA A 90 19.25 0.63 15.44
CA ALA A 90 20.50 0.02 15.89
C ALA A 90 20.55 -0.14 17.41
N LYS A 91 19.86 0.77 18.11
CA LYS A 91 19.71 0.81 19.56
C LYS A 91 18.23 0.94 19.86
N THR A 92 17.73 0.17 20.83
CA THR A 92 16.30 0.08 21.15
C THR A 92 15.82 1.12 22.17
N ALA A 93 16.72 1.76 22.90
CA ALA A 93 16.40 2.86 23.82
C ALA A 93 16.62 4.20 23.11
N ASP A 94 15.64 5.11 23.19
CA ASP A 94 15.69 6.49 22.69
C ASP A 94 16.14 6.63 21.23
N ALA A 95 15.69 5.71 20.36
CA ALA A 95 16.06 5.70 18.95
C ALA A 95 15.55 6.96 18.23
N THR A 96 16.46 7.71 17.62
CA THR A 96 16.15 8.82 16.73
C THR A 96 16.15 8.37 15.27
N ALA A 97 15.75 9.25 14.34
CA ALA A 97 15.84 8.97 12.91
C ALA A 97 17.29 8.68 12.45
N GLY A 98 18.30 9.19 13.16
CA GLY A 98 19.71 8.92 12.88
C GLY A 98 20.15 7.49 13.29
N ASP A 99 19.39 6.82 14.15
CA ASP A 99 19.75 5.50 14.69
C ASP A 99 19.14 4.34 13.89
N LEU A 100 18.46 4.62 12.77
CA LEU A 100 17.79 3.59 11.96
C LEU A 100 18.82 2.72 11.23
N ARG A 101 18.69 1.40 11.39
CA ARG A 101 19.37 0.41 10.55
C ARG A 101 18.59 0.15 9.28
N TYR A 102 17.29 -0.08 9.43
CA TYR A 102 16.40 -0.36 8.31
C TYR A 102 15.04 0.30 8.53
N GLN A 103 14.43 0.74 7.45
CA GLN A 103 13.03 1.15 7.41
C GLN A 103 12.30 0.26 6.40
N LEU A 104 11.22 -0.38 6.84
CA LEU A 104 10.38 -1.22 6.01
C LEU A 104 9.12 -0.47 5.65
N SER A 105 8.62 -0.70 4.44
CA SER A 105 7.36 -0.13 3.97
C SER A 105 6.67 -1.10 3.02
N PHE A 106 5.34 -1.15 3.08
CA PHE A 106 4.55 -1.78 2.04
C PHE A 106 4.46 -0.87 0.80
N GLY A 107 4.34 -1.49 -0.36
CA GLY A 107 4.16 -0.83 -1.66
C GLY A 107 2.83 -1.21 -2.29
N GLN A 108 2.62 -2.50 -2.54
CA GLN A 108 1.43 -3.00 -3.22
C GLN A 108 0.85 -4.21 -2.49
N THR A 109 -0.46 -4.41 -2.66
CA THR A 109 -1.17 -5.58 -2.18
C THR A 109 -1.93 -6.22 -3.35
N ALA A 110 -2.15 -7.52 -3.27
CA ALA A 110 -2.89 -8.31 -4.24
C ALA A 110 -3.77 -9.32 -3.51
N ARG A 111 -4.90 -9.70 -4.13
CA ARG A 111 -5.84 -10.66 -3.56
C ARG A 111 -6.38 -11.60 -4.62
N GLU A 112 -6.57 -12.84 -4.21
CA GLU A 112 -7.31 -13.85 -4.97
C GLU A 112 -8.22 -14.59 -3.99
N CYS A 113 -9.46 -14.88 -4.37
CA CYS A 113 -10.36 -15.67 -3.56
C CYS A 113 -11.06 -16.75 -4.37
N ALA A 114 -11.30 -17.88 -3.73
CA ALA A 114 -12.01 -19.00 -4.33
C ALA A 114 -13.01 -19.57 -3.32
N VAL A 115 -14.20 -19.93 -3.82
CA VAL A 115 -15.21 -20.63 -3.02
C VAL A 115 -15.09 -22.13 -3.27
N GLN A 116 -14.87 -22.90 -2.20
CA GLN A 116 -14.76 -24.36 -2.27
C GLN A 116 -15.47 -24.98 -1.07
N GLY A 117 -16.42 -25.89 -1.33
CA GLY A 117 -17.10 -26.64 -0.27
C GLY A 117 -17.82 -25.77 0.78
N GLY A 118 -18.39 -24.63 0.38
CA GLY A 118 -19.07 -23.70 1.28
C GLY A 118 -18.13 -22.79 2.09
N ASN A 119 -16.82 -22.85 1.85
CA ASN A 119 -15.84 -21.97 2.45
C ASN A 119 -15.29 -20.98 1.42
N LEU A 120 -14.98 -19.77 1.87
CA LEU A 120 -14.21 -18.79 1.12
C LEU A 120 -12.75 -18.91 1.53
N SER A 121 -11.87 -19.19 0.57
CA SER A 121 -10.43 -19.19 0.77
C SER A 121 -9.80 -17.98 0.09
N ILE A 122 -9.03 -17.21 0.83
CA ILE A 122 -8.37 -16.00 0.33
C ILE A 122 -6.85 -16.21 0.34
N LYS A 123 -6.20 -15.84 -0.76
CA LYS A 123 -4.76 -15.65 -0.88
C LYS A 123 -4.48 -14.15 -0.93
N VAL A 124 -3.55 -13.70 -0.11
CA VAL A 124 -3.14 -12.29 -0.10
C VAL A 124 -1.66 -12.19 -0.38
N GLY A 125 -1.34 -11.46 -1.45
CA GLY A 125 0.01 -11.07 -1.79
C GLY A 125 0.31 -9.67 -1.24
N VAL A 126 1.50 -9.49 -0.70
CA VAL A 126 2.04 -8.16 -0.37
C VAL A 126 3.42 -7.99 -0.95
N GLN A 127 3.67 -6.79 -1.43
CA GLN A 127 4.96 -6.35 -1.91
C GLN A 127 5.37 -5.13 -1.10
N GLY A 128 6.61 -5.14 -0.64
CA GLY A 128 7.20 -4.04 0.10
C GLY A 128 8.66 -3.88 -0.22
N ARG A 129 9.33 -3.05 0.58
CA ARG A 129 10.77 -2.83 0.48
C ARG A 129 11.40 -2.60 1.84
N VAL A 130 12.63 -3.06 1.98
CA VAL A 130 13.57 -2.71 3.04
C VAL A 130 14.43 -1.56 2.51
N ILE A 131 14.49 -0.47 3.27
CA ILE A 131 15.29 0.73 2.99
C ILE A 131 16.41 0.78 4.01
N LEU A 132 17.63 0.96 3.54
CA LEU A 132 18.81 1.09 4.40
C LEU A 132 18.79 2.44 5.12
N GLY A 133 18.91 2.41 6.44
CA GLY A 133 19.03 3.63 7.26
C GLY A 133 20.49 4.07 7.45
N PRO A 134 20.75 5.22 8.10
CA PRO A 134 22.09 5.77 8.28
C PRO A 134 23.04 4.84 9.06
N MET A 135 22.51 4.04 9.98
CA MET A 135 23.27 3.05 10.75
C MET A 135 23.14 1.63 10.17
N GLY A 136 22.57 1.51 8.97
CA GLY A 136 22.35 0.27 8.26
C GLY A 136 23.59 -0.21 7.52
N GLY A 137 23.67 -1.52 7.30
CA GLY A 137 24.68 -2.13 6.43
C GLY A 137 24.15 -3.45 5.85
N PRO A 138 24.98 -4.19 5.11
CA PRO A 138 24.61 -5.50 4.59
C PRO A 138 24.27 -6.48 5.72
N GLY A 139 23.32 -7.39 5.49
CA GLY A 139 22.90 -8.37 6.49
C GLY A 139 21.52 -8.94 6.26
N GLN A 140 20.99 -9.66 7.25
CA GLN A 140 19.63 -10.18 7.24
C GLN A 140 18.69 -9.25 8.00
N VAL A 141 17.48 -9.07 7.47
CA VAL A 141 16.39 -8.30 8.07
C VAL A 141 15.16 -9.19 8.17
N ASP A 142 14.65 -9.35 9.39
CA ASP A 142 13.40 -10.05 9.62
C ASP A 142 12.22 -9.10 9.40
N VAL A 143 11.24 -9.55 8.62
CA VAL A 143 10.01 -8.82 8.32
C VAL A 143 8.84 -9.57 8.97
N PRO A 144 8.33 -9.09 10.11
CA PRO A 144 7.20 -9.70 10.80
C PRO A 144 5.89 -9.20 10.18
N LEU A 145 5.19 -10.10 9.50
CA LEU A 145 3.93 -9.83 8.82
C LEU A 145 2.77 -10.44 9.60
N ARG A 146 1.66 -9.71 9.66
CA ARG A 146 0.40 -10.14 10.24
C ARG A 146 -0.70 -9.97 9.20
N TYR A 147 -1.39 -11.06 8.92
CA TYR A 147 -2.60 -11.10 8.10
C TYR A 147 -3.79 -11.34 9.03
N ALA A 148 -4.89 -10.62 8.83
CA ALA A 148 -6.11 -10.81 9.60
C ALA A 148 -7.34 -10.57 8.74
N VAL A 149 -8.29 -11.50 8.76
CA VAL A 149 -9.63 -11.23 8.21
C VAL A 149 -10.49 -10.72 9.35
N VAL A 150 -11.08 -9.55 9.15
CA VAL A 150 -11.93 -8.89 10.13
C VAL A 150 -13.29 -8.66 9.49
N ARG A 151 -14.34 -9.01 10.21
CA ARG A 151 -15.69 -8.52 9.92
C ARG A 151 -15.84 -7.16 10.58
N GLU A 152 -15.97 -6.13 9.76
CA GLU A 152 -16.22 -4.76 10.19
C GLU A 152 -17.69 -4.56 10.59
N GLY A 153 -17.93 -3.41 11.22
CA GLY A 153 -19.24 -3.02 11.74
C GLY A 153 -19.10 -2.30 13.09
N PRO A 154 -20.21 -2.07 13.80
CA PRO A 154 -20.20 -1.40 15.09
C PRO A 154 -19.33 -2.10 16.15
N GLN A 155 -19.16 -3.42 16.00
CA GLN A 155 -18.30 -4.25 16.83
C GLN A 155 -17.43 -5.10 15.90
N PRO A 156 -16.22 -4.64 15.54
CA PRO A 156 -15.36 -5.38 14.63
C PRO A 156 -14.93 -6.70 15.26
N LYS A 157 -14.99 -7.78 14.48
CA LYS A 157 -14.64 -9.14 14.94
C LYS A 157 -13.57 -9.75 14.04
N THR A 158 -12.44 -10.12 14.64
CA THR A 158 -11.41 -10.91 13.95
C THR A 158 -11.91 -12.33 13.72
N VAL A 159 -11.87 -12.78 12.47
CA VAL A 159 -12.32 -14.10 12.02
C VAL A 159 -11.15 -15.07 12.00
N ILE A 160 -10.04 -14.66 11.38
CA ILE A 160 -8.80 -15.42 11.32
C ILE A 160 -7.63 -14.46 11.41
N THR A 161 -6.53 -14.91 12.02
CA THR A 161 -5.27 -14.17 12.04
C THR A 161 -4.10 -15.11 11.85
N LYS A 162 -3.08 -14.65 11.13
CA LYS A 162 -1.84 -15.38 10.89
C LYS A 162 -0.65 -14.45 11.03
N PHE A 163 0.37 -14.92 11.73
CA PHE A 163 1.64 -14.25 11.86
C PHE A 163 2.69 -15.04 11.08
N LYS A 164 3.58 -14.34 10.38
CA LYS A 164 4.69 -14.92 9.64
C LYS A 164 5.90 -14.01 9.72
N ARG A 165 7.08 -14.60 9.77
CA ARG A 165 8.34 -13.87 9.64
C ARG A 165 9.02 -14.32 8.36
N ILE A 166 9.30 -13.38 7.46
CA ILE A 166 10.16 -13.62 6.30
C ILE A 166 11.53 -12.99 6.57
N SER A 167 12.59 -13.56 6.01
CA SER A 167 13.95 -13.02 6.11
C SER A 167 14.37 -12.44 4.77
N VAL A 168 14.79 -11.19 4.77
CA VAL A 168 15.23 -10.45 3.57
C VAL A 168 16.71 -10.16 3.70
N THR A 169 17.49 -10.58 2.70
CA THR A 169 18.92 -10.31 2.63
C THR A 169 19.17 -8.95 2.00
N VAL A 170 19.89 -8.10 2.72
CA VAL A 170 20.43 -6.82 2.26
C VAL A 170 21.84 -7.06 1.74
N PRO A 171 22.06 -7.06 0.41
CA PRO A 171 23.39 -7.23 -0.15
C PRO A 171 24.21 -5.93 -0.04
N PRO A 172 25.54 -6.00 -0.24
CA PRO A 172 26.39 -4.82 -0.33
C PRO A 172 25.92 -3.84 -1.41
N ALA A 173 26.13 -2.54 -1.15
CA ALA A 173 25.85 -1.43 -2.06
C ALA A 173 24.37 -1.25 -2.50
N GLN A 174 23.42 -2.01 -1.94
CA GLN A 174 21.98 -1.77 -2.17
C GLN A 174 21.35 -1.05 -0.99
N THR A 175 20.58 -0.01 -1.29
CA THR A 175 19.86 0.80 -0.28
C THR A 175 18.35 0.53 -0.28
N HIS A 176 17.82 -0.10 -1.34
CA HIS A 176 16.41 -0.46 -1.48
C HIS A 176 16.29 -1.91 -1.95
N ILE A 177 15.68 -2.75 -1.13
CA ILE A 177 15.57 -4.19 -1.38
C ILE A 177 14.09 -4.55 -1.36
N PRO A 178 13.49 -4.93 -2.50
CA PRO A 178 12.10 -5.34 -2.53
C PRO A 178 11.93 -6.69 -1.83
N PHE A 179 10.77 -6.90 -1.23
CA PHE A 179 10.34 -8.21 -0.77
C PHE A 179 8.90 -8.45 -1.21
N VAL A 180 8.56 -9.73 -1.39
CA VAL A 180 7.21 -10.18 -1.72
C VAL A 180 6.88 -11.35 -0.81
N ASP A 181 5.66 -11.38 -0.31
CA ASP A 181 5.12 -12.51 0.42
C ASP A 181 3.70 -12.80 -0.05
N VAL A 182 3.34 -14.07 -0.06
CA VAL A 182 1.97 -14.52 -0.31
C VAL A 182 1.56 -15.40 0.86
N GLU A 183 0.48 -15.01 1.54
CA GLU A 183 -0.14 -15.83 2.56
C GLU A 183 -1.37 -16.52 1.97
N GLU A 184 -1.38 -17.84 2.07
CA GLU A 184 -2.50 -18.68 1.69
C GLU A 184 -3.23 -19.19 2.93
N GLY A 185 -4.46 -19.67 2.78
CA GLY A 185 -5.18 -20.31 3.88
C GLY A 185 -5.81 -19.33 4.87
N LEU A 186 -6.17 -18.13 4.40
CA LEU A 186 -7.18 -17.31 5.07
C LEU A 186 -8.56 -17.85 4.66
N THR A 187 -8.96 -18.98 5.26
CA THR A 187 -10.18 -19.70 4.91
C THR A 187 -11.20 -19.62 6.03
N PHE A 188 -12.45 -19.29 5.69
CA PHE A 188 -13.57 -19.24 6.64
C PHE A 188 -14.90 -19.62 5.95
N PRO A 189 -15.95 -19.99 6.69
CA PRO A 189 -17.26 -20.28 6.10
C PRO A 189 -17.77 -19.11 5.27
N LEU A 190 -18.24 -19.38 4.05
CA LEU A 190 -18.73 -18.35 3.15
C LEU A 190 -19.94 -17.64 3.79
N PRO A 191 -19.85 -16.34 4.13
CA PRO A 191 -20.98 -15.61 4.68
C PRO A 191 -22.03 -15.32 3.59
N SER A 192 -23.18 -14.80 4.00
CA SER A 192 -24.17 -14.29 3.03
C SER A 192 -23.57 -13.15 2.20
N ARG A 193 -24.04 -12.96 0.96
CA ARG A 193 -23.55 -11.89 0.06
C ARG A 193 -23.55 -10.51 0.71
N SER A 194 -24.62 -10.17 1.42
CA SER A 194 -24.75 -8.88 2.14
C SER A 194 -23.79 -8.72 3.31
N GLU A 195 -23.34 -9.81 3.92
CA GLU A 195 -22.38 -9.75 5.02
C GLU A 195 -20.94 -9.72 4.52
N LEU A 196 -20.67 -10.28 3.33
CA LEU A 196 -19.34 -10.38 2.76
C LEU A 196 -18.69 -9.00 2.55
N ASP A 197 -19.48 -7.98 2.20
CA ASP A 197 -19.01 -6.60 2.00
C ASP A 197 -18.40 -5.98 3.27
N ALA A 198 -18.77 -6.49 4.46
CA ALA A 198 -18.20 -6.05 5.72
C ALA A 198 -16.86 -6.77 6.04
N TYR A 199 -16.43 -7.74 5.25
CA TYR A 199 -15.16 -8.43 5.49
C TYR A 199 -14.02 -7.65 4.84
N VAL A 200 -12.97 -7.38 5.62
CA VAL A 200 -11.74 -6.77 5.16
C VAL A 200 -10.57 -7.62 5.63
N VAL A 201 -9.61 -7.83 4.73
CA VAL A 201 -8.33 -8.45 5.05
C VAL A 201 -7.33 -7.35 5.34
N TYR A 202 -6.85 -7.33 6.58
CA TYR A 202 -5.82 -6.43 7.04
C TYR A 202 -4.45 -7.08 6.95
N VAL A 203 -3.48 -6.35 6.42
CA VAL A 203 -2.05 -6.70 6.47
C VAL A 203 -1.28 -5.62 7.21
N GLY A 204 -0.25 -6.01 7.95
CA GLY A 204 0.62 -5.03 8.60
C GLY A 204 1.88 -5.65 9.18
N PHE A 205 2.85 -4.80 9.49
CA PHE A 205 3.99 -5.22 10.30
C PHE A 205 3.56 -5.43 11.75
N ASP A 206 4.03 -6.50 12.40
CA ASP A 206 3.62 -6.86 13.77
C ASP A 206 4.81 -7.16 14.68
N GLU A 207 5.33 -6.10 15.30
CA GLU A 207 6.42 -6.19 16.28
C GLU A 207 6.00 -6.88 17.59
N ILE A 208 4.71 -6.84 17.94
CA ILE A 208 4.22 -7.45 19.18
C ILE A 208 4.19 -8.97 19.00
N GLY A 209 3.63 -9.44 17.88
CA GLY A 209 3.70 -10.84 17.46
C GLY A 209 5.14 -11.32 17.39
N ASP A 210 6.03 -10.52 16.81
CA ASP A 210 7.46 -10.83 16.70
C ASP A 210 8.13 -11.06 18.06
N LYS A 211 7.89 -10.15 19.02
CA LYS A 211 8.40 -10.24 20.40
C LYS A 211 7.81 -11.44 21.14
N ASN A 212 6.53 -11.72 20.98
CA ASN A 212 5.86 -12.83 21.65
C ASN A 212 6.37 -14.18 21.15
N GLU A 213 6.58 -14.33 19.84
CA GLU A 213 7.10 -15.55 19.25
C GLU A 213 8.56 -15.82 19.63
N LYS A 214 9.38 -14.75 19.71
CA LYS A 214 10.76 -14.84 20.24
C LYS A 214 10.81 -15.22 21.72
N LYS A 215 9.78 -14.87 22.49
CA LYS A 215 9.68 -15.17 23.93
C LYS A 215 9.13 -16.56 24.23
N ALA A 216 8.43 -17.22 23.30
CA ALA A 216 7.87 -18.56 23.52
C ALA A 216 8.98 -19.57 23.83
N PRO A 217 9.12 -20.03 25.09
CA PRO A 217 10.15 -21.01 25.46
C PRO A 217 9.67 -22.41 25.08
N LYS A 218 10.60 -23.22 24.58
CA LYS A 218 10.45 -24.66 24.34
C LYS A 218 10.01 -25.37 25.63
N THR A 219 8.71 -25.57 25.85
CA THR A 219 8.24 -26.24 27.07
C THR A 219 8.08 -27.75 26.85
N ALA A 220 8.76 -28.50 27.73
CA ALA A 220 8.51 -29.87 28.18
C ALA A 220 8.82 -31.04 27.24
N LYS A 221 10.11 -31.37 27.11
CA LYS A 221 10.51 -32.78 27.02
C LYS A 221 10.18 -33.42 28.37
N LYS A 222 9.03 -34.08 28.48
CA LYS A 222 8.71 -34.94 29.64
C LYS A 222 9.82 -35.97 29.75
N THR A 223 10.68 -35.84 30.76
CA THR A 223 11.50 -36.94 31.26
C THR A 223 10.54 -37.97 31.82
N THR A 224 10.17 -38.95 31.01
CA THR A 224 9.58 -40.19 31.53
C THR A 224 10.69 -40.91 32.28
N THR A 225 10.77 -40.67 33.59
CA THR A 225 11.54 -41.53 34.49
C THR A 225 10.95 -42.94 34.38
N ARG A 226 11.76 -43.81 33.78
CA ARG A 226 11.57 -45.25 33.68
C ARG A 226 11.41 -45.79 35.12
N GLN A 227 10.19 -46.20 35.48
CA GLN A 227 9.97 -47.02 36.66
C GLN A 227 10.72 -48.35 36.44
N GLN A 228 11.62 -48.65 37.38
CA GLN A 228 12.09 -50.00 37.67
C GLN A 228 11.22 -50.55 38.80
#